data_AF-A0A3P5ZJI1-F1
#
_entry.id   AF-A0A3P5ZJI1-F1
#
_cell.length_a   1.000
_cell.length_b   1.000
_cell.length_c   1.000
_cell.angle_alpha   90.00
_cell.angle_beta   90.00
_cell.angle_gamma   90.00
#
_symmetry.space_group_name_H-M   'P 1'
#
loop_
_entity.id
_entity.type
_entity.pdbx_description
1 polymer ?
#
loop_
_entity_poly.entity_id
_entity_poly.type
_entity_poly.pdbx_seq_one_letter_code
_entity_poly.pdbx_strand_id
1 'polypeptide(L)'
;MKPSSFPSKSTIDVEKANNNQKDIALIVSKNLSSTKAKHSNSVFSPVSINSALTLAASCPGGSSVSDEILSFLRSSSTDELNAVFSKIVSVVFADHSANGGPKISSVNGVWIDKTLPIDSSLKDLFENFFKAVFDRVDFRSKVSFLLLFICFAEQVRRELNKWAEDHTNGLIKDLLPRGSISSLTNCVYGNALYFKGAWQVPFLKSNTRDRVFHLLNGTSVAVPFMSSYENQYLKAYDGFKVLRIPYRQGDDETNHSFSYQQGLFGDATSHSFPFGQGGYSTNGSFSTMYFYLPDKNDELDDLVKTMASTSGFLDYHVPRCKVLVNEFRIPKFKIAYGLDN
;
A
#
# COMPACT_ATOMS: atom_id res chain seq x y z
N MET A 1 -9.54 32.05 -43.49
CA MET A 1 -9.87 31.69 -42.09
C MET A 1 -9.19 30.38 -41.78
N LYS A 2 -8.24 30.37 -40.83
CA LYS A 2 -7.66 29.11 -40.31
C LYS A 2 -8.74 28.39 -39.50
N PRO A 3 -8.91 27.06 -39.63
CA PRO A 3 -9.76 26.32 -38.71
C PRO A 3 -9.12 26.36 -37.33
N SER A 4 -9.91 26.80 -36.34
CA SER A 4 -9.59 26.74 -34.93
C SER A 4 -9.30 25.29 -34.54
N SER A 5 -8.06 25.03 -34.11
CA SER A 5 -7.70 23.79 -33.44
C SER A 5 -8.46 23.71 -32.11
N PHE A 6 -9.41 22.78 -32.02
CA PHE A 6 -9.93 22.33 -30.73
C PHE A 6 -8.76 21.83 -29.87
N PRO A 7 -8.68 22.18 -28.57
CA PRO A 7 -7.65 21.62 -27.71
C PRO A 7 -7.85 20.10 -27.64
N SER A 8 -6.80 19.36 -27.99
CA SER A 8 -6.77 17.90 -27.82
C SER A 8 -7.02 17.58 -26.34
N LYS A 9 -7.96 16.66 -26.04
CA LYS A 9 -8.01 15.99 -24.74
C LYS A 9 -6.59 15.59 -24.37
N SER A 10 -6.04 16.17 -23.31
CA SER A 10 -4.71 15.83 -22.81
C SER A 10 -4.68 14.33 -22.53
N THR A 11 -3.83 13.59 -23.24
CA THR A 11 -3.54 12.20 -22.91
C THR A 11 -3.06 12.16 -21.45
N ILE A 12 -3.82 11.51 -20.57
CA ILE A 12 -3.47 11.39 -19.16
C ILE A 12 -2.14 10.63 -19.05
N ASP A 13 -1.11 11.27 -18.51
CA ASP A 13 0.17 10.62 -18.22
C ASP A 13 0.05 9.85 -16.90
N VAL A 14 -0.43 8.62 -17.01
CA VAL A 14 -0.67 7.73 -15.86
C VAL A 14 0.63 7.39 -15.12
N GLU A 15 1.78 7.42 -15.79
CA GLU A 15 3.07 7.15 -15.14
C GLU A 15 3.50 8.30 -14.23
N LYS A 16 3.41 9.54 -14.74
CA LYS A 16 3.63 10.74 -13.93
C LYS A 16 2.67 10.81 -12.74
N ALA A 17 1.39 10.54 -12.98
CA ALA A 17 0.38 10.56 -11.92
C ALA A 17 0.63 9.48 -10.86
N ASN A 18 1.10 8.29 -11.25
CA ASN A 18 1.51 7.24 -10.32
C ASN A 18 2.75 7.66 -9.49
N ASN A 19 3.72 8.37 -10.09
CA ASN A 19 4.87 8.89 -9.35
C ASN A 19 4.46 9.98 -8.34
N ASN A 20 3.52 10.86 -8.70
CA ASN A 20 2.94 11.81 -7.75
C ASN A 20 2.34 11.09 -6.52
N GLN A 21 1.59 10.01 -6.75
CA GLN A 21 1.00 9.23 -5.65
C GLN A 21 2.05 8.56 -4.74
N LYS A 22 3.20 8.12 -5.28
CA LYS A 22 4.32 7.63 -4.46
C LYS A 22 4.89 8.72 -3.56
N ASP A 23 5.09 9.93 -4.09
CA ASP A 23 5.60 11.05 -3.31
C ASP A 23 4.60 11.44 -2.20
N ILE A 24 3.30 11.45 -2.49
CA ILE A 24 2.23 11.70 -1.51
C ILE A 24 2.22 10.62 -0.42
N ALA A 25 2.43 9.35 -0.76
CA ALA A 25 2.54 8.28 0.23
C ALA A 25 3.65 8.53 1.27
N LEU A 26 4.79 9.09 0.83
CA LEU A 26 5.88 9.47 1.73
C LEU A 26 5.53 10.68 2.60
N ILE A 27 4.82 11.67 2.05
CA ILE A 27 4.32 12.82 2.80
C ILE A 27 3.35 12.38 3.90
N VAL A 28 2.39 11.48 3.57
CA VAL A 28 1.47 10.90 4.57
C VAL A 28 2.25 10.11 5.62
N SER A 29 3.25 9.32 5.22
CA SER A 29 4.11 8.57 6.15
C SER A 29 4.79 9.49 7.16
N LYS A 30 5.38 10.60 6.70
CA LYS A 30 6.02 11.61 7.54
C LYS A 30 5.04 12.21 8.56
N ASN A 31 3.84 12.57 8.12
CA ASN A 31 2.83 13.16 8.98
C ASN A 31 2.30 12.16 10.02
N LEU A 32 2.13 10.88 9.65
CA LEU A 32 1.72 9.83 10.58
C LEU A 32 2.79 9.54 11.64
N SER A 33 4.06 9.49 11.24
CA SER A 33 5.19 9.36 12.17
C SER A 33 5.27 10.52 13.17
N SER A 34 4.82 11.72 12.77
CA SER A 34 4.85 12.92 13.62
C SER A 34 3.69 12.99 14.62
N THR A 35 2.55 12.33 14.37
CA THR A 35 1.28 12.59 15.07
C THR A 35 0.87 11.57 16.12
N LYS A 36 1.13 10.26 15.92
CA LYS A 36 0.51 9.23 16.78
C LYS A 36 1.46 8.33 17.59
N ALA A 37 2.75 8.23 17.29
CA ALA A 37 3.70 7.57 18.20
C ALA A 37 5.16 7.65 17.74
N LYS A 38 6.00 8.39 18.48
CA LYS A 38 7.47 8.32 18.32
C LYS A 38 8.06 6.90 18.54
N HIS A 39 7.29 5.98 19.12
CA HIS A 39 7.76 4.66 19.55
C HIS A 39 6.80 3.50 19.25
N SER A 40 5.83 3.65 18.34
CA SER A 40 4.98 2.54 17.91
C SER A 40 5.24 2.16 16.47
N ASN A 41 5.03 0.88 16.15
CA ASN A 41 5.00 0.42 14.78
C ASN A 41 3.72 0.94 14.10
N SER A 42 3.87 1.39 12.85
CA SER A 42 2.77 1.88 12.03
C SER A 42 2.84 1.19 10.67
N VAL A 43 1.67 0.85 10.12
CA VAL A 43 1.54 0.36 8.75
C VAL A 43 0.26 0.94 8.17
N PHE A 44 0.29 1.36 6.91
CA PHE A 44 -0.91 1.79 6.22
C PHE A 44 -0.75 1.51 4.74
N SER A 45 -1.87 1.53 4.01
CA SER A 45 -1.90 1.38 2.57
C SER A 45 -2.16 2.74 1.94
N PRO A 46 -1.13 3.39 1.32
CA PRO A 46 -1.34 4.65 0.62
C PRO A 46 -2.36 4.53 -0.51
N VAL A 47 -2.38 3.39 -1.21
CA VAL A 47 -3.36 3.09 -2.25
C VAL A 47 -4.78 3.10 -1.68
N SER A 48 -4.98 2.51 -0.51
CA SER A 48 -6.29 2.50 0.16
C SER A 48 -6.77 3.90 0.52
N ILE A 49 -5.88 4.74 1.07
CA ILE A 49 -6.19 6.14 1.39
C ILE A 49 -6.51 6.92 0.11
N ASN A 50 -5.69 6.76 -0.93
CA ASN A 50 -5.92 7.39 -2.23
C ASN A 50 -7.26 6.92 -2.83
N SER A 51 -7.64 5.65 -2.66
CA SER A 51 -8.93 5.12 -3.12
C SER A 51 -10.10 5.83 -2.43
N ALA A 52 -10.01 6.02 -1.11
CA ALA A 52 -10.98 6.76 -0.32
C ALA A 52 -11.14 8.21 -0.79
N LEU A 53 -10.01 8.87 -1.04
CA LEU A 53 -9.97 10.26 -1.47
C LEU A 53 -10.50 10.41 -2.91
N THR A 54 -10.12 9.52 -3.83
CA THR A 54 -10.63 9.51 -5.20
C THR A 54 -12.13 9.26 -5.24
N LEU A 55 -12.65 8.38 -4.37
CA LEU A 55 -14.08 8.17 -4.20
C LEU A 55 -14.78 9.45 -3.71
N ALA A 56 -14.25 10.08 -2.67
CA ALA A 56 -14.81 11.30 -2.11
C ALA A 56 -14.82 12.46 -3.14
N ALA A 57 -13.74 12.61 -3.91
CA ALA A 57 -13.65 13.60 -4.99
C ALA A 57 -14.62 13.31 -6.15
N SER A 58 -15.01 12.06 -6.34
CA SER A 58 -15.97 11.65 -7.37
C SER A 58 -17.43 11.79 -6.93
N CYS A 59 -17.69 12.06 -5.65
CA CYS A 59 -19.06 12.22 -5.14
C CYS A 59 -19.61 13.62 -5.43
N PRO A 60 -20.88 13.74 -5.89
CA PRO A 60 -21.54 15.03 -6.07
C PRO A 60 -21.84 15.65 -4.72
N GLY A 61 -21.20 16.78 -4.37
CA GLY A 61 -21.41 17.38 -3.04
C GLY A 61 -20.65 18.65 -2.68
N GLY A 62 -19.69 19.10 -3.49
CA GLY A 62 -19.05 20.41 -3.28
C GLY A 62 -17.73 20.53 -4.02
N SER A 63 -17.68 21.41 -5.02
CA SER A 63 -16.49 21.63 -5.85
C SER A 63 -15.24 21.96 -5.02
N SER A 64 -15.40 22.65 -3.89
CA SER A 64 -14.28 23.00 -3.00
C SER A 64 -13.56 21.77 -2.42
N VAL A 65 -14.30 20.73 -2.01
CA VAL A 65 -13.70 19.53 -1.41
C VAL A 65 -13.00 18.69 -2.48
N SER A 66 -13.61 18.55 -3.65
CA SER A 66 -12.97 17.88 -4.78
C SER A 66 -11.70 18.62 -5.21
N ASP A 67 -11.70 19.94 -5.24
CA ASP A 67 -10.53 20.75 -5.63
C ASP A 67 -9.39 20.62 -4.60
N GLU A 68 -9.71 20.58 -3.30
CA GLU A 68 -8.73 20.31 -2.24
C GLU A 68 -8.13 18.91 -2.37
N ILE A 69 -8.95 17.89 -2.63
CA ILE A 69 -8.48 16.51 -2.83
C ILE A 69 -7.59 16.42 -4.08
N LEU A 70 -7.99 17.03 -5.19
CA LEU A 70 -7.20 17.06 -6.42
C LEU A 70 -5.84 17.74 -6.19
N SER A 71 -5.84 18.87 -5.48
CA SER A 71 -4.62 19.58 -5.11
C SER A 71 -3.72 18.72 -4.22
N PHE A 72 -4.28 18.08 -3.19
CA PHE A 72 -3.55 17.18 -2.29
C PHE A 72 -2.96 15.98 -3.04
N LEU A 73 -3.75 15.35 -3.91
CA LEU A 73 -3.34 14.21 -4.73
C LEU A 73 -2.49 14.62 -5.94
N ARG A 74 -2.19 15.91 -6.11
CA ARG A 74 -1.43 16.48 -7.23
C ARG A 74 -1.96 15.99 -8.58
N SER A 75 -3.28 15.99 -8.72
CA SER A 75 -3.99 15.59 -9.93
C SER A 75 -4.73 16.78 -10.53
N SER A 76 -4.79 16.80 -11.86
CA SER A 76 -5.44 17.84 -12.64
C SER A 76 -6.96 17.67 -12.75
N SER A 77 -7.47 16.45 -12.55
CA SER A 77 -8.89 16.13 -12.71
C SER A 77 -9.27 14.83 -12.03
N THR A 78 -10.56 14.67 -11.75
CA THR A 78 -11.12 13.40 -11.25
C THR A 78 -10.94 12.26 -12.27
N ASP A 79 -10.99 12.56 -13.57
CA ASP A 79 -10.71 11.58 -14.63
C ASP A 79 -9.29 11.01 -14.56
N GLU A 80 -8.29 11.85 -14.26
CA GLU A 80 -6.91 11.40 -14.04
C GLU A 80 -6.81 10.50 -12.79
N LEU A 81 -7.41 10.90 -11.66
CA LEU A 81 -7.45 10.06 -10.46
C LEU A 81 -8.11 8.71 -10.73
N ASN A 82 -9.21 8.71 -11.48
CA ASN A 82 -9.96 7.50 -11.83
C ASN A 82 -9.16 6.59 -12.78
N ALA A 83 -8.43 7.16 -13.73
CA ALA A 83 -7.54 6.40 -14.61
C ALA A 83 -6.40 5.74 -13.83
N VAL A 84 -5.77 6.47 -12.89
CA VAL A 84 -4.72 5.93 -12.02
C VAL A 84 -5.27 4.85 -11.11
N PHE A 85 -6.43 5.08 -10.48
CA PHE A 85 -7.10 4.10 -9.62
C PHE A 85 -7.40 2.82 -10.40
N SER A 86 -7.94 2.90 -11.61
CA SER A 86 -8.23 1.73 -12.46
C SER A 86 -6.98 0.89 -12.75
N LYS A 87 -5.84 1.55 -13.03
CA LYS A 87 -4.56 0.86 -13.22
C LYS A 87 -4.05 0.23 -11.93
N ILE A 88 -4.19 0.91 -10.81
CA ILE A 88 -3.74 0.39 -9.52
C ILE A 88 -4.59 -0.80 -9.07
N VAL A 89 -5.93 -0.72 -9.17
CA VAL A 89 -6.83 -1.82 -8.77
C VAL A 89 -6.53 -3.09 -9.58
N SER A 90 -6.36 -2.95 -10.90
CA SER A 90 -6.09 -4.10 -11.79
C SER A 90 -4.75 -4.79 -11.53
N VAL A 91 -3.74 -4.05 -11.04
CA VAL A 91 -2.36 -4.58 -10.84
C VAL A 91 -2.05 -4.90 -9.38
N VAL A 92 -2.53 -4.09 -8.43
CA VAL A 92 -2.14 -4.14 -7.01
C VAL A 92 -3.14 -4.91 -6.16
N PHE A 93 -4.43 -4.90 -6.51
CA PHE A 93 -5.47 -5.60 -5.74
C PHE A 93 -5.83 -6.98 -6.30
N ALA A 94 -5.18 -7.41 -7.39
CA ALA A 94 -5.34 -8.76 -7.89
C ALA A 94 -4.78 -9.78 -6.88
N ASP A 95 -5.62 -10.74 -6.47
CA ASP A 95 -5.17 -11.86 -5.63
C ASP A 95 -4.45 -12.87 -6.51
N HIS A 96 -3.13 -12.95 -6.36
CA HIS A 96 -2.28 -13.88 -7.11
C HIS A 96 -2.02 -15.17 -6.33
N SER A 97 -2.68 -15.38 -5.19
CA SER A 97 -2.43 -16.54 -4.32
C SER A 97 -2.75 -17.89 -4.98
N ALA A 98 -3.76 -17.94 -5.86
CA ALA A 98 -4.11 -19.13 -6.63
C ALA A 98 -2.95 -19.61 -7.53
N ASN A 99 -2.17 -18.68 -8.06
CA ASN A 99 -1.02 -19.00 -8.92
C ASN A 99 0.27 -19.16 -8.12
N GLY A 100 0.24 -19.01 -6.80
CA GLY A 100 1.40 -19.09 -5.92
C GLY A 100 2.02 -17.75 -5.52
N GLY A 101 1.46 -16.63 -6.01
CA GLY A 101 1.84 -15.27 -5.64
C GLY A 101 1.34 -14.86 -4.23
N PRO A 102 1.50 -13.57 -3.86
CA PRO A 102 0.99 -13.06 -2.60
C PRO A 102 -0.53 -13.12 -2.52
N LYS A 103 -1.06 -13.42 -1.33
CA LYS A 103 -2.46 -13.23 -1.00
C LYS A 103 -2.71 -11.76 -0.67
N ILE A 104 -3.56 -11.13 -1.48
CA ILE A 104 -4.02 -9.77 -1.27
C ILE A 104 -5.54 -9.83 -1.12
N SER A 105 -6.07 -9.25 -0.05
CA SER A 105 -7.50 -9.02 0.10
C SER A 105 -7.69 -7.56 0.43
N SER A 106 -8.24 -6.82 -0.53
CA SER A 106 -8.59 -5.41 -0.40
C SER A 106 -10.09 -5.29 -0.49
N VAL A 107 -10.69 -4.58 0.47
CA VAL A 107 -12.12 -4.32 0.48
C VAL A 107 -12.40 -2.85 0.69
N ASN A 108 -13.31 -2.35 -0.12
CA ASN A 108 -13.90 -1.02 0.00
C ASN A 108 -15.35 -1.20 0.46
N GLY A 109 -15.81 -0.31 1.32
CA GLY A 109 -17.17 -0.29 1.82
C GLY A 109 -17.69 1.14 1.93
N VAL A 110 -18.94 1.33 1.53
CA VAL A 110 -19.65 2.60 1.59
C VAL A 110 -21.01 2.36 2.25
N TRP A 111 -21.22 2.96 3.41
CA TRP A 111 -22.49 2.90 4.13
C TRP A 111 -23.08 4.28 4.25
N ILE A 112 -24.24 4.50 3.65
CA ILE A 112 -24.90 5.81 3.64
C ILE A 112 -26.19 5.73 4.44
N ASP A 113 -26.50 6.79 5.17
CA ASP A 113 -27.76 6.88 5.90
C ASP A 113 -28.95 6.70 4.94
N LYS A 114 -29.88 5.83 5.32
CA LYS A 114 -31.06 5.47 4.51
C LYS A 114 -31.99 6.66 4.22
N THR A 115 -31.84 7.80 4.89
CA THR A 115 -32.63 9.00 4.61
C THR A 115 -32.06 9.84 3.47
N LEU A 116 -30.81 9.61 3.04
CA LEU A 116 -30.15 10.41 2.01
C LEU A 116 -30.48 9.89 0.60
N PRO A 117 -30.81 10.77 -0.36
CA PRO A 117 -31.09 10.36 -1.73
C PRO A 117 -29.83 9.83 -2.41
N ILE A 118 -29.97 8.72 -3.14
CA ILE A 118 -28.91 8.12 -3.94
C ILE A 118 -29.50 7.78 -5.30
N ASP A 119 -28.88 8.31 -6.35
CA ASP A 119 -29.22 7.98 -7.72
C ASP A 119 -28.48 6.72 -8.21
N SER A 120 -28.89 6.21 -9.38
CA SER A 120 -28.30 5.02 -9.97
C SER A 120 -26.83 5.22 -10.35
N SER A 121 -26.43 6.42 -10.79
CA SER A 121 -25.05 6.71 -11.18
C SER A 121 -24.08 6.64 -10.01
N LEU A 122 -24.46 7.14 -8.83
CA LEU A 122 -23.65 7.07 -7.62
C LEU A 122 -23.52 5.63 -7.13
N LYS A 123 -24.62 4.85 -7.21
CA LYS A 123 -24.59 3.42 -6.90
C LYS A 123 -23.63 2.67 -7.84
N ASP A 124 -23.71 2.93 -9.14
CA ASP A 124 -22.81 2.33 -10.13
C ASP A 124 -21.35 2.71 -9.90
N LEU A 125 -21.09 3.97 -9.53
CA LEU A 125 -19.75 4.42 -9.15
C LEU A 125 -19.19 3.56 -8.00
N PHE A 126 -19.97 3.34 -6.94
CA PHE A 126 -19.53 2.57 -5.78
C PHE A 126 -19.33 1.09 -6.11
N GLU A 127 -20.35 0.43 -6.65
CA GLU A 127 -20.35 -1.02 -6.84
C GLU A 127 -19.49 -1.45 -8.04
N ASN A 128 -19.57 -0.72 -9.16
CA ASN A 128 -18.95 -1.14 -10.40
C ASN A 128 -17.55 -0.57 -10.60
N PHE A 129 -17.32 0.70 -10.26
CA PHE A 129 -16.01 1.33 -10.45
C PHE A 129 -15.09 1.07 -9.25
N PHE A 130 -15.54 1.38 -8.03
CA PHE A 130 -14.72 1.17 -6.82
C PHE A 130 -14.76 -0.26 -6.27
N LYS A 131 -15.61 -1.13 -6.82
CA LYS A 131 -15.85 -2.49 -6.33
C LYS A 131 -16.16 -2.50 -4.82
N ALA A 132 -16.84 -1.46 -4.36
CA ALA A 132 -17.17 -1.28 -2.96
C ALA A 132 -18.45 -2.03 -2.61
N VAL A 133 -18.47 -2.63 -1.42
CA VAL A 133 -19.72 -3.05 -0.80
C VAL A 133 -20.50 -1.79 -0.47
N PHE A 134 -21.72 -1.68 -0.99
CA PHE A 134 -22.59 -0.54 -0.77
C PHE A 134 -23.84 -0.97 -0.01
N ASP A 135 -24.17 -0.25 1.06
CA ASP A 135 -25.42 -0.49 1.79
C ASP A 135 -26.02 0.80 2.37
N ARG A 136 -27.34 0.78 2.58
CA ARG A 136 -28.10 1.87 3.20
C ARG A 136 -28.46 1.50 4.64
N VAL A 137 -27.86 2.20 5.58
CA VAL A 137 -27.94 1.88 7.01
C VAL A 137 -28.71 2.96 7.77
N ASP A 138 -29.12 2.64 8.99
CA ASP A 138 -29.80 3.58 9.86
C ASP A 138 -28.83 4.13 10.92
N PHE A 139 -28.32 5.35 10.73
CA PHE A 139 -27.52 5.98 11.77
C PHE A 139 -28.39 6.77 12.76
N ARG A 140 -29.52 7.28 12.29
CA ARG A 140 -30.30 8.33 12.95
C ARG A 140 -31.30 7.80 13.98
N SER A 141 -31.87 6.62 13.76
CA SER A 141 -32.91 6.09 14.65
C SER A 141 -32.38 5.83 16.06
N LYS A 142 -33.23 6.16 17.02
CA LYS A 142 -33.01 5.85 18.44
C LYS A 142 -34.25 5.10 18.92
N VAL A 143 -34.04 3.96 19.56
CA VAL A 143 -35.12 3.24 20.24
C VAL A 143 -34.87 3.36 21.74
N SER A 144 -35.89 3.85 22.44
CA SER A 144 -35.94 3.88 23.90
C SER A 144 -36.86 2.77 24.36
N PHE A 145 -36.30 1.77 25.05
CA PHE A 145 -37.07 0.86 25.89
C PHE A 145 -36.73 1.17 27.34
N LEU A 146 -37.70 1.00 28.23
CA LEU A 146 -37.63 1.31 29.67
C LEU A 146 -36.25 0.88 30.25
N LEU A 147 -35.34 1.86 30.43
CA LEU A 147 -33.95 1.77 30.94
C LEU A 147 -32.80 1.41 29.96
N LEU A 148 -33.05 1.22 28.65
CA LEU A 148 -32.01 0.99 27.63
C LEU A 148 -32.14 1.97 26.45
N PHE A 149 -31.11 2.80 26.26
CA PHE A 149 -30.93 3.59 25.05
C PHE A 149 -30.06 2.81 24.05
N ILE A 150 -30.65 2.35 22.95
CA ILE A 150 -29.88 1.79 21.83
C ILE A 150 -29.78 2.86 20.74
N CYS A 151 -28.55 3.34 20.50
CA CYS A 151 -28.22 4.13 19.31
C CYS A 151 -27.98 3.17 18.15
N PHE A 152 -28.78 3.25 17.08
CA PHE A 152 -28.56 2.40 15.89
C PHE A 152 -27.17 2.63 15.28
N ALA A 153 -26.62 3.84 15.39
CA ALA A 153 -25.22 4.14 15.06
C ALA A 153 -24.20 3.16 15.69
N GLU A 154 -24.40 2.75 16.95
CA GLU A 154 -23.51 1.78 17.60
C GLU A 154 -23.73 0.34 17.11
N GLN A 155 -24.95 0.00 16.70
CA GLN A 155 -25.22 -1.28 16.05
C GLN A 155 -24.53 -1.33 14.68
N VAL A 156 -24.69 -0.29 13.86
CA VAL A 156 -24.00 -0.16 12.57
C VAL A 156 -22.49 -0.24 12.77
N ARG A 157 -21.91 0.49 13.73
CA ARG A 157 -20.47 0.42 14.05
C ARG A 157 -19.99 -1.01 14.29
N ARG A 158 -20.74 -1.82 15.05
CA ARG A 158 -20.41 -3.23 15.31
C ARG A 158 -20.48 -4.09 14.05
N GLU A 159 -21.49 -3.87 13.21
CA GLU A 159 -21.64 -4.56 11.93
C GLU A 159 -20.47 -4.23 10.98
N LEU A 160 -20.08 -2.95 10.92
CA LEU A 160 -18.95 -2.51 10.08
C LEU A 160 -17.62 -3.09 10.57
N ASN A 161 -17.41 -3.17 11.89
CA ASN A 161 -16.25 -3.83 12.45
C ASN A 161 -16.23 -5.34 12.18
N LYS A 162 -17.39 -6.00 12.25
CA LYS A 162 -17.50 -7.43 11.90
C LYS A 162 -17.21 -7.65 10.41
N TRP A 163 -17.72 -6.79 9.55
CA TRP A 163 -17.40 -6.78 8.12
C TRP A 163 -15.89 -6.64 7.89
N ALA A 164 -15.21 -5.70 8.57
CA ALA A 164 -13.77 -5.53 8.45
C ALA A 164 -12.99 -6.75 8.99
N GLU A 165 -13.45 -7.35 10.08
CA GLU A 165 -12.85 -8.55 10.68
C GLU A 165 -12.89 -9.73 9.70
N ASP A 166 -14.05 -9.97 9.08
CA ASP A 166 -14.25 -11.08 8.13
C ASP A 166 -13.36 -10.94 6.90
N HIS A 167 -13.27 -9.75 6.33
CA HIS A 167 -12.47 -9.50 5.13
C HIS A 167 -10.96 -9.42 5.40
N THR A 168 -10.54 -9.31 6.67
CA THR A 168 -9.11 -9.27 7.05
C THR A 168 -8.63 -10.53 7.75
N ASN A 169 -9.39 -11.63 7.67
CA ASN A 169 -9.09 -12.89 8.35
C ASN A 169 -8.88 -12.70 9.87
N GLY A 170 -9.67 -11.83 10.50
CA GLY A 170 -9.62 -11.59 11.93
C GLY A 170 -8.53 -10.62 12.42
N LEU A 171 -7.81 -9.94 11.51
CA LEU A 171 -6.70 -9.07 11.88
C LEU A 171 -7.12 -7.64 12.24
N ILE A 172 -8.15 -7.11 11.59
CA ILE A 172 -8.71 -5.78 11.89
C ILE A 172 -10.07 -5.99 12.56
N LYS A 173 -10.12 -5.86 13.88
CA LYS A 173 -11.34 -6.14 14.68
C LYS A 173 -12.13 -4.91 15.09
N ASP A 174 -11.44 -3.80 15.28
CA ASP A 174 -12.02 -2.53 15.70
C ASP A 174 -11.52 -1.47 14.72
N LEU A 175 -12.03 -1.55 13.47
CA LEU A 175 -11.74 -0.56 12.45
C LEU A 175 -12.28 0.81 12.86
N LEU A 176 -13.45 0.83 13.52
CA LEU A 176 -14.14 2.02 13.98
C LEU A 176 -14.27 1.99 15.50
N PRO A 177 -13.57 2.85 16.25
CA PRO A 177 -13.56 2.84 17.70
C PRO A 177 -14.92 3.30 18.23
N ARG A 178 -15.21 2.96 19.49
CA ARG A 178 -16.46 3.39 20.12
C ARG A 178 -16.63 4.91 20.05
N GLY A 179 -17.84 5.36 19.67
CA GLY A 179 -18.14 6.78 19.52
C GLY A 179 -17.67 7.44 18.22
N SER A 180 -16.98 6.73 17.30
CA SER A 180 -16.59 7.31 15.99
C SER A 180 -17.78 7.52 15.05
N ILE A 181 -18.87 6.77 15.25
CA ILE A 181 -20.14 6.93 14.54
C ILE A 181 -21.18 7.46 15.52
N SER A 182 -21.99 8.41 15.06
CA SER A 182 -23.09 8.99 15.84
C SER A 182 -24.37 9.06 15.02
N SER A 183 -25.46 9.51 15.63
CA SER A 183 -26.72 9.79 14.92
C SER A 183 -26.63 10.95 13.93
N LEU A 184 -25.51 11.68 13.89
CA LEU A 184 -25.24 12.73 12.90
C LEU A 184 -24.42 12.21 11.71
N THR A 185 -23.96 10.96 11.76
CA THR A 185 -23.20 10.36 10.67
C THR A 185 -24.09 10.17 9.45
N ASN A 186 -23.64 10.70 8.31
CA ASN A 186 -24.34 10.62 7.04
C ASN A 186 -23.79 9.51 6.14
N CYS A 187 -22.48 9.29 6.20
CA CYS A 187 -21.78 8.33 5.38
C CYS A 187 -20.56 7.81 6.16
N VAL A 188 -20.27 6.53 6.01
CA VAL A 188 -19.03 5.90 6.45
C VAL A 188 -18.38 5.25 5.24
N TYR A 189 -17.12 5.57 5.02
CA TYR A 189 -16.27 4.85 4.09
C TYR A 189 -15.31 3.98 4.88
N GLY A 190 -15.25 2.70 4.54
CA GLY A 190 -14.30 1.75 5.09
C GLY A 190 -13.37 1.24 4.00
N ASN A 191 -12.07 1.21 4.28
CA ASN A 191 -11.14 0.39 3.53
C ASN A 191 -10.39 -0.54 4.48
N ALA A 192 -10.22 -1.79 4.06
CA ALA A 192 -9.32 -2.71 4.72
C ALA A 192 -8.46 -3.44 3.68
N LEU A 193 -7.16 -3.56 3.97
CA LEU A 193 -6.21 -4.28 3.13
C LEU A 193 -5.42 -5.30 3.95
N TYR A 194 -5.49 -6.54 3.51
CA TYR A 194 -4.70 -7.66 4.01
C TYR A 194 -3.68 -8.08 2.97
N PHE A 195 -2.43 -8.21 3.40
CA PHE A 195 -1.34 -8.70 2.57
C PHE A 195 -0.61 -9.84 3.26
N LYS A 196 -0.38 -10.94 2.54
CA LYS A 196 0.48 -12.03 2.97
C LYS A 196 1.16 -12.68 1.77
N GLY A 197 2.48 -12.49 1.65
CA GLY A 197 3.32 -13.13 0.64
C GLY A 197 4.34 -14.09 1.25
N ALA A 198 4.66 -15.15 0.51
CA ALA A 198 5.86 -15.96 0.78
C ALA A 198 7.07 -15.33 0.10
N TRP A 199 8.24 -15.33 0.73
CA TRP A 199 9.46 -14.85 0.08
C TRP A 199 9.80 -15.72 -1.14
N GLN A 200 10.36 -15.11 -2.19
CA GLN A 200 10.84 -15.85 -3.35
C GLN A 200 11.93 -16.86 -2.94
N VAL A 201 12.84 -16.43 -2.06
CA VAL A 201 13.82 -17.28 -1.41
C VAL A 201 13.52 -17.27 0.09
N PRO A 202 13.02 -18.38 0.68
CA PRO A 202 12.66 -18.43 2.09
C PRO A 202 13.90 -18.47 2.99
N PHE A 203 13.77 -17.89 4.18
CA PHE A 203 14.78 -18.00 5.23
C PHE A 203 14.70 -19.38 5.91
N LEU A 204 15.84 -20.02 6.10
CA LEU A 204 15.92 -21.27 6.88
C LEU A 204 15.60 -20.98 8.35
N LYS A 205 14.60 -21.68 8.89
CA LYS A 205 14.18 -21.52 10.30
C LYS A 205 15.32 -21.83 11.27
N SER A 206 16.20 -22.77 10.96
CA SER A 206 17.38 -23.13 11.76
C SER A 206 18.40 -22.00 11.89
N ASN A 207 18.40 -21.03 10.97
CA ASN A 207 19.27 -19.86 11.03
C ASN A 207 18.65 -18.71 11.83
N THR A 208 17.38 -18.83 12.24
CA THR A 208 16.72 -17.81 13.06
C THR A 208 17.22 -17.91 14.49
N ARG A 209 17.70 -16.80 15.05
CA ARG A 209 18.18 -16.75 16.43
C ARG A 209 17.73 -15.46 17.10
N ASP A 210 17.47 -15.54 18.40
CA ASP A 210 17.18 -14.35 19.20
C ASP A 210 18.43 -13.45 19.28
N ARG A 211 18.23 -12.17 18.98
CA ARG A 211 19.26 -11.13 19.03
C ARG A 211 18.65 -9.84 19.56
N VAL A 212 19.53 -8.95 20.01
CA VAL A 212 19.15 -7.65 20.53
C VAL A 212 18.65 -6.76 19.39
N PHE A 213 17.48 -6.15 19.59
CA PHE A 213 16.94 -5.06 18.78
C PHE A 213 16.91 -3.79 19.64
N HIS A 214 17.49 -2.71 19.14
CA HIS A 214 17.58 -1.43 19.83
C HIS A 214 16.34 -0.59 19.53
N LEU A 215 15.61 -0.19 20.57
CA LEU A 215 14.40 0.62 20.47
C LEU A 215 14.77 2.11 20.44
N LEU A 216 13.93 2.93 19.80
CA LEU A 216 14.13 4.38 19.66
C LEU A 216 14.13 5.13 21.01
N ASN A 217 13.62 4.52 22.08
CA ASN A 217 13.66 5.08 23.44
C ASN A 217 14.97 4.76 24.18
N GLY A 218 15.96 4.16 23.49
CA GLY A 218 17.25 3.75 24.05
C GLY A 218 17.25 2.39 24.75
N THR A 219 16.08 1.77 24.97
CA THR A 219 16.00 0.42 25.54
C THR A 219 16.25 -0.66 24.47
N SER A 220 16.32 -1.92 24.87
CA SER A 220 16.62 -3.03 23.96
C SER A 220 15.82 -4.27 24.32
N VAL A 221 15.43 -5.04 23.29
CA VAL A 221 14.63 -6.25 23.43
C VAL A 221 15.25 -7.39 22.63
N ALA A 222 15.16 -8.62 23.14
CA ALA A 222 15.58 -9.81 22.38
C ALA A 222 14.43 -10.25 21.45
N VAL A 223 14.69 -10.34 20.15
CA VAL A 223 13.71 -10.77 19.14
C VAL A 223 14.32 -11.75 18.16
N PRO A 224 13.51 -12.62 17.51
CA PRO A 224 14.01 -13.57 16.52
C PRO A 224 14.42 -12.86 15.23
N PHE A 225 15.71 -12.89 14.90
CA PHE A 225 16.23 -12.42 13.62
C PHE A 225 16.42 -13.58 12.65
N MET A 226 15.85 -13.44 11.45
CA MET A 226 16.11 -14.30 10.30
C MET A 226 17.47 -13.94 9.69
N SER A 227 18.20 -14.92 9.17
CA SER A 227 19.52 -14.73 8.54
C SER A 227 19.63 -15.56 7.27
N SER A 228 20.43 -15.09 6.32
CA SER A 228 20.76 -15.78 5.06
C SER A 228 22.22 -15.58 4.71
N TYR A 229 22.81 -16.55 4.02
CA TYR A 229 24.17 -16.48 3.46
C TYR A 229 24.16 -16.23 1.94
N GLU A 230 22.98 -16.10 1.35
CA GLU A 230 22.80 -15.79 -0.08
C GLU A 230 23.10 -14.32 -0.38
N ASN A 231 23.51 -14.05 -1.62
CA ASN A 231 23.65 -12.67 -2.10
C ASN A 231 22.29 -11.94 -2.06
N GLN A 232 22.28 -10.69 -1.60
CA GLN A 232 21.06 -9.90 -1.37
C GLN A 232 21.00 -8.69 -2.30
N TYR A 233 19.80 -8.28 -2.72
CA TYR A 233 19.61 -6.99 -3.40
C TYR A 233 19.77 -5.85 -2.39
N LEU A 234 21.00 -5.42 -2.17
CA LEU A 234 21.37 -4.44 -1.17
C LEU A 234 22.20 -3.33 -1.83
N LYS A 235 21.94 -2.08 -1.47
CA LYS A 235 22.78 -0.94 -1.84
C LYS A 235 22.92 0.01 -0.65
N ALA A 236 24.14 0.43 -0.38
CA ALA A 236 24.44 1.48 0.59
C ALA A 236 24.40 2.86 -0.09
N TYR A 237 23.91 3.84 0.66
CA TYR A 237 23.82 5.25 0.30
C TYR A 237 24.47 6.06 1.44
N ASP A 238 24.56 7.37 1.25
CA ASP A 238 25.05 8.25 2.31
C ASP A 238 24.05 8.28 3.49
N GLY A 239 24.45 7.70 4.63
CA GLY A 239 23.67 7.65 5.86
C GLY A 239 22.62 6.54 5.98
N PHE A 240 22.43 5.69 4.97
CA PHE A 240 21.47 4.58 5.04
C PHE A 240 21.73 3.47 4.02
N LYS A 241 21.05 2.34 4.20
CA LYS A 241 21.07 1.18 3.32
C LYS A 241 19.66 0.83 2.85
N VAL A 242 19.56 0.33 1.62
CA VAL A 242 18.31 -0.17 1.06
C VAL A 242 18.45 -1.64 0.70
N LEU A 243 17.55 -2.46 1.23
CA LEU A 243 17.42 -3.88 0.95
C LEU A 243 16.11 -4.15 0.23
N ARG A 244 16.14 -4.95 -0.84
CA ARG A 244 14.95 -5.40 -1.57
C ARG A 244 14.79 -6.92 -1.44
N ILE A 245 13.67 -7.36 -0.86
CA ILE A 245 13.33 -8.79 -0.72
C ILE A 245 12.09 -9.10 -1.59
N PRO A 246 12.24 -9.86 -2.68
CA PRO A 246 11.11 -10.23 -3.52
C PRO A 246 10.23 -11.30 -2.87
N TYR A 247 8.91 -11.18 -3.08
CA TYR A 247 7.96 -12.25 -2.83
C TYR A 247 7.97 -13.25 -3.98
N ARG A 248 7.58 -14.49 -3.69
CA ARG A 248 7.31 -15.52 -4.68
C ARG A 248 6.22 -14.97 -5.60
N GLN A 249 6.50 -14.95 -6.89
CA GLN A 249 5.49 -14.68 -7.91
C GLN A 249 4.78 -15.98 -8.24
N GLY A 250 3.53 -15.89 -8.65
CA GLY A 250 2.86 -17.06 -9.16
C GLY A 250 3.47 -17.53 -10.48
N ASP A 251 3.08 -18.71 -10.94
CA ASP A 251 3.46 -19.22 -12.26
C ASP A 251 2.82 -18.34 -13.35
N ASP A 252 3.49 -17.25 -13.72
CA ASP A 252 3.32 -16.68 -15.05
C ASP A 252 4.12 -17.59 -16.00
N GLU A 253 3.42 -18.29 -16.90
CA GLU A 253 3.98 -19.13 -17.98
C GLU A 253 4.93 -18.38 -18.95
N THR A 254 5.31 -17.13 -18.65
CA THR A 254 6.29 -16.35 -19.41
C THR A 254 7.70 -16.37 -18.83
N ASN A 255 7.92 -16.95 -17.65
CA ASN A 255 9.27 -17.14 -17.10
C ASN A 255 9.76 -18.59 -17.27
N HIS A 256 10.09 -18.96 -18.51
CA HIS A 256 10.95 -20.11 -18.74
C HIS A 256 12.31 -19.89 -18.05
N SER A 257 12.52 -20.64 -16.97
CA SER A 257 13.76 -21.32 -16.59
C SER A 257 15.08 -20.66 -17.00
N PHE A 258 15.84 -20.19 -16.02
CA PHE A 258 17.30 -20.35 -16.03
C PHE A 258 17.72 -21.13 -14.79
N SER A 259 17.57 -22.45 -14.91
CA SER A 259 18.35 -23.39 -14.11
C SER A 259 19.82 -23.21 -14.47
N TYR A 260 20.65 -22.88 -13.47
CA TYR A 260 22.10 -23.02 -13.59
C TYR A 260 22.42 -24.50 -13.84
N GLN A 261 22.73 -24.87 -15.08
CA GLN A 261 23.53 -26.06 -15.34
C GLN A 261 25.00 -25.65 -15.31
N GLN A 262 25.68 -26.17 -14.30
CA GLN A 262 27.11 -26.16 -14.12
C GLN A 262 27.74 -27.05 -15.20
N GLY A 263 28.51 -26.47 -16.11
CA GLY A 263 29.25 -27.16 -17.17
C GLY A 263 30.69 -26.65 -17.21
N LEU A 264 31.62 -27.59 -17.16
CA LEU A 264 33.06 -27.47 -16.96
C LEU A 264 33.83 -27.02 -18.23
N PHE A 265 34.92 -26.27 -17.99
CA PHE A 265 36.13 -26.00 -18.82
C PHE A 265 36.00 -25.47 -20.26
N GLY A 266 36.81 -24.44 -20.57
CA GLY A 266 37.28 -24.17 -21.95
C GLY A 266 37.61 -22.73 -22.31
N ASP A 267 38.82 -22.30 -21.91
CA ASP A 267 39.77 -21.37 -22.57
C ASP A 267 39.36 -19.99 -23.16
N ALA A 268 40.32 -19.08 -23.06
CA ALA A 268 40.28 -17.71 -23.52
C ALA A 268 40.23 -17.57 -25.04
N THR A 269 39.47 -16.59 -25.55
CA THR A 269 39.96 -15.56 -26.48
C THR A 269 38.88 -14.53 -26.76
N SER A 270 39.35 -13.30 -26.98
CA SER A 270 38.61 -12.09 -27.34
C SER A 270 37.55 -12.30 -28.42
N HIS A 271 36.28 -12.00 -28.13
CA HIS A 271 35.37 -11.38 -29.09
C HIS A 271 34.42 -10.42 -28.37
N SER A 272 34.41 -9.20 -28.87
CA SER A 272 33.58 -8.06 -28.51
C SER A 272 32.12 -8.43 -28.27
N PHE A 273 31.62 -8.17 -27.06
CA PHE A 273 30.20 -8.26 -26.72
C PHE A 273 29.43 -7.14 -27.44
N PRO A 274 28.43 -7.45 -28.29
CA PRO A 274 27.55 -6.42 -28.80
C PRO A 274 26.58 -6.02 -27.67
N PHE A 275 26.64 -4.73 -27.28
CA PHE A 275 25.57 -4.08 -26.53
C PHE A 275 24.29 -4.09 -27.38
N GLY A 276 23.49 -5.14 -27.24
CA GLY A 276 22.14 -5.21 -27.77
C GLY A 276 21.17 -4.57 -26.78
N GLN A 277 20.53 -3.46 -27.20
CA GLN A 277 19.31 -2.94 -26.57
C GLN A 277 18.19 -3.99 -26.69
N GLY A 278 18.12 -4.91 -25.73
CA GLY A 278 16.96 -5.77 -25.52
C GLY A 278 16.04 -5.10 -24.52
N GLY A 279 14.86 -4.67 -24.97
CA GLY A 279 13.82 -4.14 -24.10
C GLY A 279 13.46 -5.16 -23.02
N TYR A 280 13.79 -4.84 -21.77
CA TYR A 280 13.29 -5.57 -20.61
C TYR A 280 11.77 -5.39 -20.57
N SER A 281 11.02 -6.41 -21.01
CA SER A 281 9.60 -6.48 -20.73
C SER A 281 9.43 -6.69 -19.23
N THR A 282 9.29 -5.61 -18.47
CA THR A 282 9.05 -5.59 -17.03
C THR A 282 7.58 -5.75 -16.67
N ASN A 283 6.78 -6.40 -17.51
CA ASN A 283 5.32 -6.46 -17.31
C ASN A 283 4.86 -7.46 -16.23
N GLY A 284 5.78 -8.12 -15.53
CA GLY A 284 5.46 -8.85 -14.30
C GLY A 284 5.48 -7.93 -13.08
N SER A 285 4.33 -7.75 -12.42
CA SER A 285 4.22 -7.02 -11.15
C SER A 285 4.95 -7.80 -10.05
N PHE A 286 6.24 -7.55 -9.85
CA PHE A 286 6.99 -8.17 -8.76
C PHE A 286 6.60 -7.51 -7.44
N SER A 287 5.70 -8.13 -6.69
CA SER A 287 5.50 -7.79 -5.28
C SER A 287 6.83 -7.95 -4.53
N THR A 288 7.35 -6.85 -3.97
CA THR A 288 8.64 -6.81 -3.26
C THR A 288 8.51 -5.98 -1.98
N MET A 289 9.28 -6.33 -0.96
CA MET A 289 9.42 -5.52 0.25
C MET A 289 10.76 -4.80 0.23
N TYR A 290 10.74 -3.51 0.55
CA TYR A 290 11.94 -2.68 0.72
C TYR A 290 12.16 -2.37 2.19
N PHE A 291 13.40 -2.50 2.65
CA PHE A 291 13.82 -2.04 3.97
C PHE A 291 14.79 -0.88 3.77
N TYR A 292 14.43 0.27 4.35
CA TYR A 292 15.29 1.44 4.44
C TYR A 292 15.85 1.49 5.86
N LEU A 293 17.15 1.29 6.00
CA LEU A 293 17.81 1.17 7.30
C LEU A 293 18.84 2.30 7.44
N PRO A 294 18.60 3.31 8.30
CA PRO A 294 19.60 4.34 8.62
C PRO A 294 20.87 3.71 9.22
N ASP A 295 22.01 4.36 9.04
CA ASP A 295 23.27 3.89 9.62
C ASP A 295 23.31 4.08 11.15
N LYS A 296 22.62 5.10 11.69
CA LYS A 296 22.46 5.30 13.14
C LYS A 296 21.04 5.00 13.62
N ASN A 297 20.93 4.55 14.87
CA ASN A 297 19.65 4.08 15.45
C ASN A 297 18.58 5.17 15.60
N ASP A 298 18.99 6.43 15.70
CA ASP A 298 18.14 7.61 15.97
C ASP A 298 17.80 8.43 14.72
N GLU A 299 18.29 8.04 13.54
CA GLU A 299 18.14 8.80 12.29
C GLU A 299 16.92 8.40 11.43
N LEU A 300 16.03 7.53 11.94
CA LEU A 300 14.86 7.07 11.18
C LEU A 300 13.91 8.23 10.82
N ASP A 301 13.70 9.18 11.74
CA ASP A 301 12.82 10.33 11.51
C ASP A 301 13.40 11.26 10.41
N ASP A 302 14.70 11.49 10.44
CA ASP A 302 15.38 12.33 9.45
C ASP A 302 15.45 11.66 8.08
N LEU A 303 15.61 10.33 8.03
CA LEU A 303 15.49 9.57 6.79
C LEU A 303 14.07 9.71 6.21
N VAL A 304 13.02 9.52 7.02
CA VAL A 304 11.62 9.66 6.57
C VAL A 304 11.33 11.09 6.09
N LYS A 305 11.84 12.13 6.77
CA LYS A 305 11.73 13.51 6.29
C LYS A 305 12.42 13.70 4.94
N THR A 306 13.63 13.15 4.78
CA THR A 306 14.40 13.24 3.54
C THR A 306 13.67 12.55 2.38
N MET A 307 13.14 11.35 2.63
CA MET A 307 12.30 10.60 1.69
C MET A 307 11.11 11.44 1.24
N ALA A 308 10.35 12.02 2.18
CA ALA A 308 9.17 12.82 1.86
C ALA A 308 9.46 14.16 1.17
N SER A 309 10.70 14.66 1.27
CA SER A 309 11.12 15.94 0.69
C SER A 309 11.75 15.78 -0.70
N THR A 310 12.07 14.55 -1.11
CA THR A 310 12.80 14.25 -2.34
C THR A 310 11.88 13.58 -3.34
N SER A 311 11.50 14.28 -4.42
CA SER A 311 10.63 13.70 -5.45
C SER A 311 11.29 12.50 -6.13
N GLY A 312 10.52 11.43 -6.30
CA GLY A 312 11.01 10.19 -6.92
C GLY A 312 12.01 9.42 -6.07
N PHE A 313 12.12 9.72 -4.76
CA PHE A 313 13.08 9.05 -3.87
C PHE A 313 13.04 7.52 -4.01
N LEU A 314 11.86 6.92 -4.01
CA LEU A 314 11.70 5.46 -4.11
C LEU A 314 12.27 4.90 -5.42
N ASP A 315 12.10 5.62 -6.54
CA ASP A 315 12.53 5.17 -7.87
C ASP A 315 14.05 5.25 -8.06
N TYR A 316 14.69 6.24 -7.43
CA TYR A 316 16.15 6.37 -7.41
C TYR A 316 16.84 5.40 -6.42
N HIS A 317 16.09 4.86 -5.45
CA HIS A 317 16.61 4.02 -4.37
C HIS A 317 16.22 2.55 -4.50
N VAL A 318 16.33 1.98 -5.71
CA VAL A 318 16.04 0.56 -5.99
C VAL A 318 17.33 -0.24 -6.19
N PRO A 319 17.69 -1.14 -5.26
CA PRO A 319 18.80 -2.08 -5.46
C PRO A 319 18.47 -3.07 -6.60
N ARG A 320 19.21 -2.99 -7.71
CA ARG A 320 18.99 -3.85 -8.89
C ARG A 320 19.91 -5.07 -8.95
N CYS A 321 21.06 -5.02 -8.29
CA CYS A 321 22.05 -6.09 -8.29
C CYS A 321 22.11 -6.78 -6.93
N LYS A 322 22.39 -8.10 -6.94
CA LYS A 322 22.69 -8.83 -5.70
C LYS A 322 24.16 -8.65 -5.36
N VAL A 323 24.46 -8.48 -4.07
CA VAL A 323 25.82 -8.36 -3.55
C VAL A 323 26.04 -9.38 -2.43
N LEU A 324 27.30 -9.79 -2.25
CA LEU A 324 27.70 -10.62 -1.12
C LEU A 324 27.45 -9.85 0.18
N VAL A 325 26.86 -10.53 1.16
CA VAL A 325 26.62 -10.00 2.49
C VAL A 325 27.32 -10.87 3.52
N ASN A 326 28.04 -10.25 4.45
CA ASN A 326 28.70 -10.97 5.54
C ASN A 326 27.69 -11.25 6.66
N GLU A 327 27.31 -10.20 7.39
CA GLU A 327 26.28 -10.27 8.42
C GLU A 327 24.97 -9.73 7.86
N PHE A 328 23.96 -10.60 7.77
CA PHE A 328 22.65 -10.24 7.23
C PHE A 328 21.54 -10.74 8.15
N ARG A 329 20.77 -9.80 8.70
CA ARG A 329 19.75 -10.11 9.70
C ARG A 329 18.50 -9.25 9.48
N ILE A 330 17.33 -9.88 9.53
CA ILE A 330 16.03 -9.21 9.49
C ILE A 330 15.17 -9.69 10.67
N PRO A 331 14.66 -8.80 11.54
CA PRO A 331 13.79 -9.23 12.64
C PRO A 331 12.46 -9.76 12.07
N LYS A 332 11.89 -10.80 12.70
CA LYS A 332 10.51 -11.18 12.41
C LYS A 332 9.55 -10.23 13.10
N PHE A 333 8.53 -9.77 12.38
CA PHE A 333 7.47 -8.94 12.93
C PHE A 333 6.12 -9.28 12.31
N LYS A 334 5.06 -8.87 13.02
CA LYS A 334 3.68 -8.87 12.55
C LYS A 334 3.08 -7.54 13.00
N ILE A 335 2.56 -6.75 12.07
CA ILE A 335 2.01 -5.42 12.34
C ILE A 335 0.59 -5.38 11.79
N ALA A 336 -0.32 -4.81 12.58
CA ALA A 336 -1.67 -4.44 12.17
C ALA A 336 -1.93 -3.03 12.69
N TYR A 337 -2.63 -2.20 11.93
CA TYR A 337 -2.83 -0.79 12.26
C TYR A 337 -4.12 -0.29 11.60
N GLY A 338 -4.88 0.51 12.34
CA GLY A 338 -6.10 1.18 11.89
C GLY A 338 -5.93 2.69 12.00
N LEU A 339 -6.50 3.42 11.04
CA LEU A 339 -6.55 4.88 11.05
C LEU A 339 -8.00 5.32 11.11
N ASP A 340 -8.33 6.06 12.17
CA ASP A 340 -9.55 6.84 12.28
C ASP A 340 -9.23 8.31 12.10
N ASN A 341 -10.12 9.02 11.39
CA ASN A 341 -10.12 10.47 11.23
C ASN A 341 -11.14 11.11 12.17
#